data_AF-A0A3C0WB79-F1
#
_entry.id   AF-A0A3C0WB79-F1
#
_cell.length_a   1.000
_cell.length_b   1.000
_cell.length_c   1.000
_cell.angle_alpha   90.00
_cell.angle_beta   90.00
_cell.angle_gamma   90.00
#
_symmetry.space_group_name_H-M   'P 1'
#
loop_
_entity.id
_entity.type
_entity.pdbx_description
1 polymer ?
#
loop_
_entity_poly.entity_id
_entity_poly.type
_entity_poly.pdbx_seq_one_letter_code
_entity_poly.pdbx_strand_id
1 'polypeptide(L)'
;MTTSYRPSSSIAGDKITALYCRLSQEDDLRGESNSIVNQKAILKKYADDQNFPNTMYFVDDGYSGTNFNRPDWQRLIGMINEDKIG
;
A
#
# COMPACT_ATOMS: atom_id res chain seq x y z
N MET A 1 38.38 12.11 -20.46
CA MET A 1 37.71 12.09 -19.15
C MET A 1 36.31 11.51 -19.36
N THR A 2 36.18 10.19 -19.31
CA THR A 2 34.90 9.49 -19.49
C THR A 2 34.32 9.25 -18.10
N THR A 3 33.38 10.09 -17.68
CA THR A 3 32.56 9.80 -16.50
C THR A 3 31.71 8.57 -16.81
N SER A 4 32.13 7.42 -16.30
CA SER A 4 31.32 6.21 -16.29
C SER A 4 30.14 6.44 -15.34
N TYR A 5 28.96 6.66 -15.93
CA TYR A 5 27.68 6.66 -15.24
C TYR A 5 27.49 5.26 -14.63
N ARG A 6 27.81 5.11 -13.34
CA ARG A 6 27.46 3.91 -12.59
C ARG A 6 25.97 4.06 -12.25
N PRO A 7 25.05 3.23 -12.77
CA PRO A 7 23.71 3.21 -12.23
C PRO A 7 23.85 2.81 -10.76
N SER A 8 23.52 3.74 -9.86
CA SER A 8 23.54 3.54 -8.42
C SER A 8 22.72 2.30 -8.11
N SER A 9 23.37 1.30 -7.53
CA SER A 9 22.75 0.14 -6.91
C SER A 9 21.99 0.59 -5.68
N SER A 10 20.81 1.21 -5.87
CA SER A 10 19.90 1.59 -4.78
C SER A 10 18.51 1.92 -5.32
N ILE A 11 17.90 1.04 -6.12
CA ILE A 11 16.47 1.16 -6.48
C ILE A 11 15.61 0.22 -5.62
N ALA A 12 16.20 -0.71 -4.86
CA ALA A 12 15.46 -1.57 -3.94
C ALA A 12 15.27 -0.97 -2.53
N GLY A 13 16.09 0.02 -2.14
CA GLY A 13 16.02 0.63 -0.80
C GLY A 13 15.00 1.76 -0.64
N ASP A 14 14.53 2.34 -1.75
CA ASP A 14 13.55 3.44 -1.78
C ASP A 14 12.14 2.98 -2.19
N LYS A 15 11.97 1.69 -2.50
CA LYS A 15 10.65 1.15 -2.84
C LYS A 15 9.75 1.11 -1.61
N ILE A 16 8.52 1.54 -1.83
CA ILE A 16 7.48 1.63 -0.82
C ILE A 16 6.78 0.28 -0.74
N THR A 17 6.65 -0.24 0.47
CA THR A 17 5.85 -1.42 0.72
C THR A 17 4.39 -1.02 0.85
N ALA A 18 3.57 -1.35 -0.15
CA ALA A 18 2.16 -1.02 -0.13
C ALA A 18 1.34 -1.97 0.74
N LEU A 19 0.66 -1.42 1.74
CA LEU A 19 -0.27 -2.11 2.62
C LEU A 19 -1.70 -1.72 2.27
N TYR A 20 -2.37 -2.55 1.46
CA TYR A 20 -3.74 -2.30 1.01
C TYR A 20 -4.77 -2.92 1.95
N CYS A 21 -5.66 -2.09 2.48
CA CYS A 21 -6.82 -2.47 3.29
C CYS A 21 -8.09 -2.13 2.53
N ARG A 22 -9.11 -2.99 2.62
CA ARG A 22 -10.41 -2.73 2.02
C ARG A 22 -11.51 -3.17 2.97
N LEU A 23 -12.50 -2.31 3.17
CA LEU A 23 -13.75 -2.67 3.82
C LEU A 23 -14.88 -2.63 2.79
N SER A 24 -15.76 -3.64 2.83
CA SER A 24 -16.92 -3.66 1.95
C SER A 24 -18.03 -2.79 2.52
N GLN A 25 -18.84 -2.18 1.66
CA GLN A 25 -19.97 -1.33 2.06
C GLN A 25 -20.98 -2.04 2.98
N GLU A 26 -21.08 -3.37 2.93
CA GLU A 26 -22.00 -4.14 3.77
C GLU A 26 -21.50 -4.28 5.22
N ASP A 27 -20.18 -4.19 5.44
CA ASP A 27 -19.56 -4.24 6.77
C ASP A 27 -19.64 -2.89 7.52
N ASP A 28 -20.02 -1.82 6.81
CA ASP A 28 -20.20 -0.45 7.32
C ASP A 28 -21.21 -0.39 8.49
N LEU A 29 -22.31 -1.13 8.32
CA LEU A 29 -23.44 -1.16 9.24
C LEU A 29 -23.17 -1.85 10.60
N ARG A 30 -22.04 -2.53 10.78
CA ARG A 30 -21.79 -3.38 11.98
C ARG A 30 -20.62 -2.94 12.87
N GLY A 31 -19.88 -1.89 12.52
CA GLY A 31 -18.81 -1.33 13.36
C GLY A 31 -17.47 -1.21 12.64
N GLU A 32 -17.38 -0.23 11.75
CA GLU A 32 -16.24 -0.01 10.84
C GLU A 32 -14.91 0.24 11.51
N SER A 33 -14.91 1.04 12.57
CA SER A 33 -13.67 1.56 13.13
C SER A 33 -12.79 0.44 13.69
N ASN A 34 -13.35 -0.67 14.15
CA ASN A 34 -12.56 -1.78 14.67
C ASN A 34 -11.96 -2.66 13.57
N SER A 35 -12.66 -2.86 12.46
CA SER A 35 -12.24 -3.76 11.38
C SER A 35 -11.07 -3.20 10.58
N ILE A 36 -11.13 -1.93 10.16
CA ILE A 36 -10.01 -1.29 9.43
C ILE A 36 -8.79 -1.08 10.34
N VAL A 37 -8.99 -0.69 11.60
CA VAL A 37 -7.89 -0.53 12.56
C VAL A 37 -7.19 -1.87 12.81
N ASN A 38 -7.96 -2.96 12.94
CA ASN A 38 -7.38 -4.29 13.11
C ASN A 38 -6.63 -4.76 11.86
N GLN A 39 -7.16 -4.53 10.66
CA GLN A 39 -6.45 -4.83 9.40
C GLN A 39 -5.13 -4.07 9.30
N LYS A 40 -5.15 -2.75 9.57
CA LYS A 40 -3.93 -1.93 9.62
C LYS A 40 -2.93 -2.47 10.63
N ALA A 41 -3.38 -2.84 11.83
CA ALA A 41 -2.52 -3.36 12.88
C ALA A 41 -1.85 -4.69 12.48
N ILE A 42 -2.60 -5.61 11.86
CA ILE A 42 -2.07 -6.89 11.37
C ILE A 42 -1.03 -6.66 10.26
N LEU A 43 -1.36 -5.82 9.27
CA LEU A 43 -0.45 -5.50 8.17
C LEU A 43 0.80 -4.77 8.65
N LYS A 44 0.63 -3.82 9.58
CA LYS A 44 1.75 -3.13 10.23
C LYS A 44 2.67 -4.12 10.90
N LYS A 45 2.11 -4.98 11.76
CA LYS A 45 2.87 -5.97 12.50
C LYS A 45 3.63 -6.89 11.57
N TYR A 46 2.98 -7.40 10.54
CA TYR A 46 3.64 -8.25 9.54
C TYR A 46 4.79 -7.51 8.85
N ALA A 47 4.60 -6.24 8.52
CA ALA A 47 5.63 -5.45 7.86
C ALA A 47 6.81 -5.09 8.76
N ASP A 48 6.54 -4.76 10.03
CA ASP A 48 7.57 -4.61 11.07
C ASP A 48 8.35 -5.93 11.27
N ASP A 49 7.65 -7.05 11.39
CA ASP A 49 8.26 -8.38 11.59
C ASP A 49 9.15 -8.79 10.40
N GLN A 50 8.75 -8.44 9.17
CA GLN A 50 9.53 -8.69 7.95
C GLN A 50 10.59 -7.61 7.65
N ASN A 51 10.71 -6.57 8.50
CA ASN A 51 11.58 -5.41 8.26
C ASN A 51 11.36 -4.75 6.90
N PHE A 52 10.10 -4.67 6.44
CA PHE A 52 9.78 -3.98 5.20
C PHE A 52 10.01 -2.47 5.36
N PRO A 53 10.90 -1.85 4.56
CA PRO A 53 11.11 -0.42 4.60
C PRO A 53 9.96 0.32 3.91
N ASN A 54 9.80 1.60 4.27
CA ASN A 54 8.89 2.55 3.58
C ASN A 54 7.46 2.03 3.42
N THR A 55 6.85 1.52 4.48
CA THR A 55 5.47 1.03 4.43
C THR A 55 4.46 2.16 4.27
N MET A 56 3.45 1.95 3.41
CA MET A 56 2.41 2.94 3.15
C MET A 56 1.04 2.28 3.09
N TYR A 57 0.07 2.84 3.81
CA TYR A 57 -1.29 2.34 3.82
C TYR A 57 -2.11 2.91 2.67
N PHE A 58 -2.93 2.05 2.08
CA PHE A 58 -3.92 2.36 1.07
C PHE A 58 -5.24 1.78 1.58
N VAL A 59 -6.27 2.59 1.77
CA VAL A 59 -7.49 2.20 2.48
C VAL A 59 -8.71 2.65 1.70
N ASP A 60 -9.40 1.69 1.08
CA ASP A 60 -10.71 1.96 0.49
C ASP A 60 -11.80 1.53 1.48
N ASP A 61 -12.39 2.52 2.14
CA ASP A 61 -13.47 2.40 3.12
C ASP A 61 -14.84 2.64 2.47
N GLY A 62 -15.80 1.75 2.69
CA GLY A 62 -17.13 1.85 2.07
C GLY A 62 -17.20 1.59 0.56
N TYR A 63 -16.13 1.08 -0.07
CA TYR A 63 -16.11 0.80 -1.51
C TYR A 63 -16.54 -0.62 -1.85
N SER A 64 -17.48 -0.72 -2.80
CA SER A 64 -17.96 -2.01 -3.28
C SER A 64 -16.85 -2.81 -3.99
N GLY A 65 -16.90 -4.14 -3.77
CA GLY A 65 -16.09 -5.14 -4.47
C GLY A 65 -16.27 -5.12 -6.00
N THR A 66 -17.38 -4.56 -6.48
CA THR A 66 -17.88 -4.72 -7.84
C THR A 66 -17.33 -3.73 -8.85
N ASN A 67 -16.63 -2.68 -8.42
CA ASN A 67 -16.02 -1.71 -9.33
C ASN A 67 -14.56 -1.39 -8.95
N PHE A 68 -13.83 -0.91 -9.94
CA PHE A 68 -12.44 -0.45 -9.83
C PHE A 68 -12.34 1.05 -9.51
N ASN A 69 -13.46 1.69 -9.17
CA ASN A 69 -13.51 3.13 -8.91
C ASN A 69 -13.16 3.40 -7.45
N ARG A 70 -11.92 3.08 -7.11
CA ARG A 70 -11.38 3.04 -5.76
C ARG A 70 -10.18 3.97 -5.70
N PRO A 71 -10.25 5.07 -4.95
CA PRO A 71 -9.23 6.11 -4.98
C PRO A 71 -7.87 5.60 -4.51
N ASP A 72 -7.82 4.79 -3.44
CA ASP A 72 -6.56 4.31 -2.91
C ASP A 72 -6.00 3.16 -3.76
N TRP A 73 -6.87 2.33 -4.35
CA TRP A 73 -6.46 1.38 -5.39
C TRP A 73 -5.85 2.08 -6.62
N GLN A 74 -6.47 3.15 -7.12
CA GLN A 74 -5.94 3.90 -8.25
C GLN A 74 -4.61 4.56 -7.90
N ARG A 75 -4.47 5.10 -6.69
CA ARG A 75 -3.22 5.63 -6.17
C ARG A 75 -2.13 4.56 -6.13
N LEU A 76 -2.46 3.37 -5.63
CA LEU A 76 -1.54 2.22 -5.60
C LEU A 76 -1.05 1.87 -7.01
N ILE A 77 -1.95 1.73 -7.97
CA ILE A 77 -1.60 1.43 -9.37
C ILE A 77 -0.74 2.54 -9.98
N GLY A 78 -1.05 3.82 -9.71
CA GLY A 78 -0.21 4.95 -10.14
C GLY A 78 1.22 4.84 -9.61
N MET A 79 1.37 4.53 -8.32
CA MET A 79 2.69 4.38 -7.71
C MET A 79 3.45 3.15 -8.21
N ILE A 80 2.75 2.05 -8.54
CA ILE A 80 3.34 0.89 -9.21
C ILE A 80 3.85 1.28 -10.60
N ASN A 81 3.06 2.04 -11.38
CA ASN A 81 3.45 2.50 -12.72
C ASN A 81 4.64 3.47 -12.68
N GLU A 82 4.81 4.21 -11.58
CA GLU A 82 5.96 5.09 -11.34
C GLU A 82 7.20 4.34 -10.76
N ASP A 83 7.16 3.00 -10.68
CA ASP A 83 8.18 2.13 -10.06
C ASP A 83 8.48 2.45 -8.58
N LYS A 84 7.55 3.13 -7.90
CA LYS A 84 7.70 3.54 -6.50
C LYS A 84 7.36 2.44 -5.50
N ILE A 85 6.58 1.43 -5.91
CA ILE A 85 6.19 0.27 -5.08
C ILE A 85 7.00 -0.96 -5.50
N GLY A 86 7.50 -1.75 -4.54
CA GLY A 86 8.07 -3.08 -4.80
C GLY A 86 8.89 -3.66 -3.66
#